data_AF-H5XXN3-F1
#
_entry.id   AF-H5XXN3-F1
#
_cell.length_a   1.000
_cell.length_b   1.000
_cell.length_c   1.000
_cell.angle_alpha   90.00
_cell.angle_beta   90.00
_cell.angle_gamma   90.00
#
_symmetry.space_group_name_H-M   'P 1'
#
loop_
_entity.id
_entity.type
_entity.pdbx_description
1 polymer ?
#
loop_
_entity_poly.entity_id
_entity_poly.type
_entity_poly.pdbx_seq_one_letter_code
_entity_poly.pdbx_strand_id
1 'polypeptide(L)'
;MRRLAASILALAMLVVGAVPALGAVDQGKLKEIKTLHQQMYTIKAQIIDKEVEAGILDQTKAEKIKEAMQKRQQKIEQDMDKGEFHGFGHKKGCGHKSSKDSPSAQKAE
;
A
#
# COMPACT_ATOMS: atom_id res chain seq x y z
N MET A 1 -6.50 24.05 22.13
CA MET A 1 -6.02 22.67 21.84
C MET A 1 -6.23 21.67 22.99
N ARG A 2 -7.36 21.70 23.73
CA ARG A 2 -7.63 20.74 24.83
C ARG A 2 -8.78 19.76 24.57
N ARG A 3 -9.48 19.90 23.43
CA ARG A 3 -10.65 19.07 23.07
C ARG A 3 -10.40 18.05 21.96
N LEU A 4 -9.22 18.08 21.32
CA LEU A 4 -8.83 17.11 20.28
C LEU A 4 -8.08 15.89 20.85
N ALA A 5 -7.44 16.03 22.02
CA ALA A 5 -6.70 14.93 22.64
C ALA A 5 -7.64 13.84 23.21
N ALA A 6 -8.85 14.22 23.63
CA ALA A 6 -9.84 13.28 24.17
C ALA A 6 -10.49 12.40 23.09
N SER A 7 -10.56 12.85 21.83
CA SER A 7 -11.20 12.07 20.76
C SER A 7 -10.30 10.97 20.20
N ILE A 8 -8.97 11.15 20.23
CA ILE A 8 -8.01 10.16 19.74
C ILE A 8 -7.91 8.97 20.70
N LEU A 9 -8.03 9.22 22.01
CA LEU A 9 -7.97 8.17 23.03
C LEU A 9 -9.23 7.28 23.03
N ALA A 10 -10.40 7.85 22.71
CA ALA A 10 -11.64 7.09 22.62
C ALA A 10 -11.68 6.13 21.41
N LEU A 11 -11.01 6.48 20.31
CA LEU A 11 -10.93 5.62 19.12
C LEU A 11 -10.02 4.40 19.36
N ALA A 12 -9.03 4.53 20.26
CA ALA A 12 -8.10 3.45 20.59
C ALA A 12 -8.71 2.35 21.46
N MET A 13 -9.79 2.62 22.22
CA MET A 13 -10.37 1.66 23.17
C MET A 13 -11.46 0.74 22.59
N LEU A 14 -11.85 0.88 21.32
CA LEU A 14 -12.92 0.07 20.71
C LEU A 14 -12.41 -1.20 20.00
N VAL A 15 -11.11 -1.51 20.06
CA VAL A 15 -10.54 -2.70 19.42
C VAL A 15 -10.28 -3.80 20.45
N VAL A 16 -11.36 -4.28 21.09
CA VAL A 16 -11.31 -5.50 21.90
C VAL A 16 -12.21 -6.56 21.27
N GLY A 17 -11.55 -7.51 20.59
CA GLY A 17 -11.88 -8.93 20.71
C GLY A 17 -13.04 -9.49 19.89
N ALA A 18 -12.83 -9.68 18.59
CA ALA A 18 -13.35 -10.85 17.89
C ALA A 18 -12.27 -11.30 16.91
N VAL A 19 -11.60 -12.42 17.20
CA VAL A 19 -10.69 -13.07 16.25
C VAL A 19 -11.57 -13.83 15.27
N PRO A 20 -11.74 -13.38 14.01
CA PRO A 20 -12.63 -14.05 13.09
C PRO A 20 -12.05 -15.43 12.77
N ALA A 21 -12.92 -16.45 12.77
CA ALA A 21 -12.58 -17.74 12.21
C ALA A 21 -12.15 -17.54 10.75
N LEU A 22 -10.98 -18.08 10.37
CA LEU A 22 -10.44 -17.99 9.01
C LEU A 22 -11.32 -18.82 8.06
N GLY A 23 -12.43 -18.25 7.61
CA GLY A 23 -13.39 -18.92 6.74
C GLY A 23 -14.37 -17.89 6.16
N ALA A 24 -14.22 -17.61 4.87
CA ALA A 24 -14.91 -16.56 4.09
C ALA A 24 -14.48 -15.11 4.39
N VAL A 25 -14.25 -14.34 3.31
CA VAL A 25 -13.93 -12.91 3.38
C VAL A 25 -15.19 -12.12 3.73
N ASP A 26 -15.17 -11.46 4.89
CA ASP A 26 -16.25 -10.55 5.32
C ASP A 26 -16.29 -9.32 4.40
N GLN A 27 -17.38 -9.21 3.63
CA GLN A 27 -17.61 -8.12 2.68
C GLN A 27 -17.81 -6.76 3.34
N GLY A 28 -18.34 -6.71 4.57
CA GLY A 28 -18.45 -5.49 5.36
C GLY A 28 -17.07 -4.97 5.75
N LYS A 29 -16.20 -5.87 6.24
CA LYS A 29 -14.80 -5.53 6.55
C LYS A 29 -13.99 -5.18 5.32
N LEU A 30 -14.27 -5.81 4.17
CA LEU A 30 -13.61 -5.46 2.90
C LEU A 30 -13.89 -4.01 2.48
N LYS A 31 -15.13 -3.52 2.67
CA LYS A 31 -15.49 -2.10 2.42
C LYS A 31 -14.78 -1.13 3.37
N GLU A 32 -14.67 -1.49 4.65
CA GLU A 32 -13.90 -0.72 5.64
C GLU A 32 -12.44 -0.61 5.21
N ILE A 33 -11.81 -1.74 4.80
CA ILE A 33 -10.43 -1.75 4.32
C ILE A 33 -10.29 -0.90 3.03
N LYS A 34 -11.26 -0.93 2.12
CA LYS A 34 -11.24 -0.10 0.89
C LYS A 34 -11.21 1.39 1.24
N THR A 35 -12.03 1.79 2.21
CA THR A 35 -12.06 3.17 2.74
C THR A 35 -10.73 3.56 3.36
N LEU A 36 -10.11 2.68 4.16
CA LEU A 36 -8.79 2.92 4.76
C LEU A 36 -7.69 3.08 3.70
N HIS A 37 -7.73 2.28 2.63
CA HIS A 37 -6.80 2.42 1.50
C HIS A 37 -6.95 3.77 0.79
N GLN A 38 -8.17 4.24 0.59
CA GLN A 38 -8.44 5.56 0.01
C GLN A 38 -7.92 6.69 0.91
N GLN A 39 -8.17 6.62 2.22
CA GLN A 39 -7.62 7.58 3.18
C GLN A 39 -6.08 7.58 3.15
N MET A 40 -5.45 6.41 3.10
CA MET A 40 -4.00 6.28 3.00
C MET A 40 -3.47 6.91 1.70
N TYR A 41 -4.16 6.74 0.57
CA TYR A 41 -3.80 7.39 -0.69
C TYR A 41 -3.84 8.92 -0.55
N THR A 42 -4.92 9.47 0.01
CA THR A 42 -5.06 10.92 0.22
C THR A 42 -3.94 11.47 1.11
N ILE A 43 -3.65 10.81 2.23
CA ILE A 43 -2.58 11.24 3.14
C ILE A 43 -1.21 11.23 2.42
N LYS A 44 -0.91 10.18 1.66
CA LYS A 44 0.36 10.10 0.92
C LYS A 44 0.49 11.18 -0.15
N ALA A 45 -0.60 11.50 -0.86
CA ALA A 45 -0.60 12.58 -1.84
C ALA A 45 -0.30 13.93 -1.17
N GLN A 46 -0.92 14.20 -0.02
CA GLN A 46 -0.65 15.41 0.76
C GLN A 46 0.80 15.48 1.27
N ILE A 47 1.38 14.34 1.68
CA ILE A 47 2.80 14.27 2.08
C ILE A 47 3.69 14.66 0.89
N ILE A 48 3.43 14.11 -0.30
CA ILE A 48 4.19 14.44 -1.52
C ILE A 48 4.08 15.93 -1.84
N ASP A 49 2.89 16.52 -1.72
CA ASP A 49 2.70 17.96 -1.93
C ASP A 49 3.56 18.77 -0.93
N LYS A 50 3.59 18.36 0.34
CA LYS A 50 4.44 18.99 1.37
C LYS A 50 5.94 18.77 1.16
N GLU A 51 6.35 17.63 0.61
CA GLU A 51 7.73 17.39 0.22
C GLU A 51 8.18 18.30 -0.94
N VAL A 52 7.27 18.62 -1.87
CA VAL A 52 7.52 19.62 -2.91
C VAL A 52 7.61 21.02 -2.32
N GLU A 53 6.64 21.42 -1.49
CA GLU A 53 6.67 22.72 -0.82
C GLU A 53 7.94 22.92 0.03
N ALA A 54 8.44 21.86 0.65
CA ALA A 54 9.68 21.87 1.43
C ALA A 54 10.96 21.82 0.58
N GLY A 55 10.85 21.70 -0.75
CA GLY A 55 11.99 21.57 -1.67
C GLY A 55 12.74 20.24 -1.56
N ILE A 56 12.18 19.25 -0.86
CA ILE A 56 12.74 17.90 -0.73
C ILE A 56 12.55 17.12 -2.03
N LEU A 57 11.43 17.36 -2.71
CA LEU A 57 11.02 16.67 -3.92
C LEU A 57 10.74 17.67 -5.05
N ASP A 58 11.18 17.32 -6.26
CA ASP A 58 10.87 18.10 -7.46
C ASP A 58 9.43 17.86 -7.93
N GLN A 59 8.77 18.89 -8.46
CA GLN A 59 7.39 18.81 -8.97
C GLN A 59 7.21 17.68 -10.00
N THR A 60 8.15 17.53 -10.94
CA THR A 60 8.11 16.49 -11.98
C THR A 60 8.20 15.09 -11.38
N LYS A 61 8.97 14.93 -10.31
CA LYS A 61 9.08 13.65 -9.59
C LYS A 61 7.81 13.39 -8.78
N ALA A 62 7.27 14.40 -8.13
CA ALA A 62 6.02 14.31 -7.37
C ALA A 62 4.85 13.84 -8.24
N GLU A 63 4.72 14.38 -9.46
CA GLU A 63 3.70 13.96 -10.43
C GLU A 63 3.84 12.48 -10.80
N LYS A 64 5.05 12.04 -11.16
CA LYS A 64 5.33 10.62 -11.45
C LYS A 64 5.00 9.70 -10.27
N ILE A 65 5.29 10.12 -9.05
CA ILE A 65 4.98 9.35 -7.84
C ILE A 65 3.46 9.28 -7.64
N LYS A 66 2.74 10.40 -7.77
CA LYS A 66 1.27 10.44 -7.65
C LYS A 66 0.59 9.55 -8.70
N GLU A 67 1.06 9.57 -9.95
CA GLU A 67 0.55 8.68 -11.00
C GLU A 67 0.77 7.20 -10.67
N ALA A 68 1.98 6.83 -10.21
CA ALA A 68 2.28 5.46 -9.81
C ALA A 68 1.42 5.02 -8.61
N MET A 69 1.20 5.92 -7.65
CA MET A 69 0.30 5.69 -6.52
C MET A 69 -1.15 5.51 -6.95
N GLN A 70 -1.65 6.31 -7.90
CA GLN A 70 -3.00 6.19 -8.42
C GLN A 70 -3.21 4.84 -9.11
N LYS A 71 -2.28 4.41 -9.96
CA LYS A 71 -2.31 3.09 -10.60
C LYS A 71 -2.34 1.96 -9.57
N ARG A 72 -1.54 2.08 -8.50
CA ARG A 72 -1.53 1.12 -7.40
C ARG A 72 -2.86 1.11 -6.63
N GLN A 73 -3.44 2.26 -6.37
CA GLN A 73 -4.73 2.37 -5.68
C GLN A 73 -5.84 1.71 -6.49
N GLN A 74 -5.91 1.96 -7.80
CA GLN A 74 -6.86 1.31 -8.69
C GLN A 74 -6.70 -0.21 -8.69
N LYS A 75 -5.46 -0.70 -8.72
CA LYS A 75 -5.20 -2.14 -8.65
C LYS A 75 -5.69 -2.75 -7.34
N ILE A 76 -5.44 -2.08 -6.21
CA ILE A 76 -5.92 -2.55 -4.91
C ILE A 76 -7.45 -2.63 -4.91
N GLU A 77 -8.14 -1.59 -5.41
CA GLU A 77 -9.59 -1.59 -5.48
C GLU A 77 -10.13 -2.72 -6.37
N GLN A 78 -9.49 -2.98 -7.51
CA GLN A 78 -9.84 -4.11 -8.39
C GLN A 78 -9.59 -5.47 -7.72
N ASP A 79 -8.45 -5.65 -7.07
CA ASP A 79 -8.10 -6.89 -6.37
C ASP A 79 -9.10 -7.15 -5.22
N MET A 80 -9.55 -6.09 -4.53
CA MET A 80 -10.58 -6.17 -3.48
C MET A 80 -11.93 -6.55 -4.06
N ASP A 81 -12.35 -5.90 -5.15
CA ASP A 81 -13.64 -6.17 -5.80
C ASP A 81 -13.70 -7.61 -6.38
N LYS A 82 -12.55 -8.20 -6.73
CA LYS A 82 -12.41 -9.60 -7.15
C LYS A 82 -12.23 -10.61 -6.00
N GLY A 83 -12.05 -10.14 -4.77
CA GLY A 83 -11.72 -11.00 -3.62
C GLY A 83 -10.29 -11.56 -3.63
N GLU A 84 -9.41 -11.02 -4.47
CA GLU A 84 -7.98 -11.40 -4.60
C GLU A 84 -7.07 -10.55 -3.69
N PHE A 85 -7.66 -9.74 -2.81
CA PHE A 85 -6.91 -8.91 -1.88
C PHE A 85 -6.33 -9.73 -0.73
N HIS A 86 -5.01 -9.87 -0.71
CA HIS A 86 -4.28 -10.66 0.29
C HIS A 86 -3.73 -9.84 1.47
N GLY A 87 -4.10 -8.57 1.59
CA GLY A 87 -3.68 -7.72 2.71
C GLY A 87 -2.18 -7.42 2.77
N PHE A 88 -1.72 -7.02 3.95
CA PHE A 88 -0.31 -6.79 4.26
C PHE A 88 0.34 -8.12 4.66
N GLY A 89 1.35 -8.56 3.91
CA GLY A 89 2.05 -9.81 4.22
C GLY A 89 2.95 -10.29 3.09
N HIS A 90 3.76 -11.31 3.37
CA HIS A 90 4.65 -11.92 2.40
C HIS A 90 3.82 -12.53 1.25
N LYS A 91 3.81 -11.89 0.08
CA LYS A 91 3.69 -12.67 -1.15
C LYS A 91 4.86 -13.64 -1.11
N LYS A 92 4.62 -14.96 -1.17
CA LYS A 92 5.68 -15.96 -1.34
C LYS A 92 6.61 -15.43 -2.42
N GLY A 93 7.82 -15.08 -2.02
CA GLY A 93 8.76 -14.38 -2.88
C GLY A 93 8.90 -15.15 -4.17
N CYS A 94 8.65 -14.49 -5.29
CA CYS A 94 9.22 -14.92 -6.55
C CYS A 94 10.72 -14.74 -6.34
N GLY A 95 11.40 -15.80 -5.87
CA GLY A 95 12.84 -15.86 -5.80
C GLY A 95 13.37 -15.40 -7.13
N HIS A 96 14.13 -14.32 -7.12
CA HIS A 96 14.84 -13.84 -8.28
C HIS A 96 15.77 -14.98 -8.69
N LYS A 97 15.38 -15.80 -9.68
CA LYS A 97 16.32 -16.71 -10.33
C LYS A 97 17.33 -15.81 -11.01
N SER A 98 18.50 -15.67 -10.40
CA SER A 98 19.66 -15.08 -11.07
C SER A 98 19.93 -15.92 -12.31
N SER A 99 19.65 -15.39 -13.50
CA SER A 99 20.16 -15.95 -14.75
C SER A 99 21.66 -15.70 -14.78
N LYS A 100 22.43 -16.58 -14.13
CA LYS A 100 23.85 -16.76 -14.43
C LYS A 100 23.95 -17.73 -15.59
N ASP A 101 23.78 -17.21 -16.81
CA ASP A 101 24.16 -17.90 -18.04
C ASP A 101 24.64 -16.85 -19.04
N SER A 102 25.83 -16.31 -18.79
CA SER A 102 26.63 -15.67 -19.84
C SER A 102 27.56 -16.75 -20.39
N PRO A 103 27.41 -17.22 -21.64
CA PRO A 103 28.42 -18.08 -22.24
C PRO A 103 29.67 -17.25 -22.47
N SER A 104 30.75 -17.60 -21.77
CA SER A 104 32.08 -17.04 -22.01
C SER A 104 32.48 -17.28 -23.46
N ALA A 105 32.84 -16.19 -24.13
CA ALA A 105 33.35 -16.18 -25.49
C ALA A 105 34.51 -17.16 -25.68
N GLN A 106 34.50 -17.78 -26.86
CA GLN A 106 35.47 -18.72 -27.40
C GLN A 106 36.91 -18.21 -27.27
N LYS A 107 37.83 -19.07 -26.83
CA LYS A 107 39.24 -18.98 -27.22
C LYS A 107 39.58 -20.19 -28.08
N ALA A 108 39.98 -19.88 -29.30
CA ALA A 108 40.63 -20.78 -30.22
C ALA A 108 42.07 -21.06 -29.75
N GLU A 109 42.48 -22.31 -29.86
CA GLU A 109 43.81 -22.75 -30.31
C GLU A 109 43.65 -24.09 -31.03
#